data_AF-A0A660RC41-F1
#
_entry.id   AF-A0A660RC41-F1
#
_cell.length_a   1.000
_cell.length_b   1.000
_cell.length_c   1.000
_cell.angle_alpha   90.00
_cell.angle_beta   90.00
_cell.angle_gamma   90.00
#
_symmetry.space_group_name_H-M   'P 1'
#
loop_
_entity.id
_entity.type
_entity.pdbx_description
1 polymer ?
#
loop_
_entity_poly.entity_id
_entity_poly.type
_entity_poly.pdbx_seq_one_letter_code
_entity_poly.pdbx_strand_id
1 'polypeptide(L)'
;MSGKSSDPSANHIKLTVNERNYFRRVDKFLRKALKDLSLGRIYFLLRKGRVRVNGKRVRKPSYELNIGDEVSVEVPSDFFDHNKNEKGEILIPRKMNLDILYED
;
A
#
# COMPACT_ATOMS: atom_id res chain seq x y z
N MET A 1 9.57 -1.08 -28.06
CA MET A 1 9.19 0.19 -27.39
C MET A 1 8.16 -0.15 -26.32
N SER A 2 8.59 -0.26 -25.06
CA SER A 2 7.76 -0.80 -23.97
C SER A 2 7.03 0.33 -23.25
N GLY A 3 5.84 0.66 -23.77
CA GLY A 3 5.00 1.76 -23.27
C GLY A 3 3.95 1.27 -22.29
N LYS A 4 4.24 1.46 -20.99
CA LYS A 4 3.29 1.67 -19.87
C LYS A 4 1.93 0.95 -19.97
N SER A 5 1.87 -0.28 -19.46
CA SER A 5 0.63 -0.83 -18.88
C SER A 5 0.38 -0.15 -17.52
N SER A 6 -0.11 1.09 -17.52
CA SER A 6 -0.68 1.69 -16.32
C SER A 6 -2.07 1.10 -16.17
N ASP A 7 -2.26 0.24 -15.18
CA ASP A 7 -3.56 -0.34 -14.84
C ASP A 7 -4.62 0.79 -14.77
N PRO A 8 -5.66 0.80 -15.63
CA PRO A 8 -6.60 1.92 -15.75
C PRO A 8 -7.44 2.16 -14.49
N SER A 9 -7.33 1.29 -13.48
CA SER A 9 -8.06 1.36 -12.22
C SER A 9 -7.17 1.69 -11.01
N ALA A 10 -5.95 2.20 -11.20
CA ALA A 10 -5.06 2.56 -10.10
C ALA A 10 -5.37 3.96 -9.51
N ASN A 11 -5.53 4.02 -8.20
CA ASN A 11 -5.67 5.25 -7.44
C ASN A 11 -4.31 5.95 -7.29
N HIS A 12 -4.25 7.22 -7.66
CA HIS A 12 -3.03 8.02 -7.56
C HIS A 12 -3.13 8.95 -6.36
N ILE A 13 -2.23 8.77 -5.40
CA ILE A 13 -2.20 9.55 -4.16
C ILE A 13 -0.93 10.41 -4.16
N LYS A 14 -1.07 11.71 -3.87
CA LYS A 14 0.05 12.63 -3.67
C LYS A 14 -0.04 13.25 -2.28
N LEU A 15 1.09 13.28 -1.58
CA LEU A 15 1.20 13.77 -0.21
C LEU A 15 2.47 14.58 -0.07
N THR A 16 2.39 15.73 0.59
CA THR A 16 3.55 16.54 0.96
C THR A 16 3.92 16.31 2.42
N VAL A 17 5.20 16.11 2.69
CA VAL A 17 5.72 15.97 4.05
C VAL A 17 5.77 17.35 4.71
N ASN A 18 5.16 17.49 5.87
CA ASN A 18 5.17 18.69 6.71
C ASN A 18 5.44 18.30 8.17
N GLU A 19 5.57 19.28 9.06
CA GLU A 19 5.89 19.06 10.48
C GLU A 19 4.91 18.12 11.20
N ARG A 20 3.63 18.11 10.81
CA ARG A 20 2.58 17.32 11.49
C ARG A 20 2.53 15.87 11.05
N ASN A 21 3.06 15.57 9.85
CA ASN A 21 3.06 14.23 9.28
C ASN A 21 4.48 13.69 9.03
N TYR A 22 5.51 14.39 9.53
CA TYR A 22 6.90 14.01 9.33
C TYR A 22 7.20 12.66 10.00
N PHE A 23 7.74 11.76 9.20
CA PHE A 23 8.43 10.58 9.69
C PHE A 23 9.71 10.44 8.91
N ARG A 24 10.82 10.22 9.62
CA ARG A 24 12.14 10.08 8.99
C ARG A 24 12.16 9.01 7.91
N ARG A 25 11.41 7.91 8.04
CA ARG A 25 11.39 6.81 7.05
C ARG A 25 10.11 6.81 6.22
N VAL A 26 10.25 6.53 4.92
CA VAL A 26 9.13 6.45 3.98
C VAL A 26 8.10 5.39 4.36
N ASP A 27 8.51 4.23 4.88
CA ASP A 27 7.57 3.18 5.28
C ASP A 27 6.68 3.59 6.45
N LYS A 28 7.23 4.30 7.43
CA LYS A 28 6.48 4.85 8.57
C LYS A 28 5.55 5.97 8.14
N PHE A 29 6.04 6.87 7.28
CA PHE A 29 5.23 7.92 6.67
C PHE A 29 4.01 7.33 5.95
N LEU A 30 4.25 6.38 5.03
CA LEU A 30 3.20 5.72 4.26
C LEU A 30 2.25 4.92 5.14
N ARG A 31 2.74 4.24 6.19
CA ARG A 31 1.87 3.49 7.10
C ARG A 31 0.91 4.40 7.88
N LYS A 32 1.34 5.61 8.23
CA LYS A 32 0.49 6.59 8.91
C LYS A 32 -0.49 7.26 7.95
N ALA A 33 -0.05 7.57 6.73
CA ALA A 33 -0.86 8.22 5.72
C ALA A 33 -1.89 7.28 5.07
N LEU A 34 -1.52 6.02 4.82
CA LEU A 34 -2.34 5.00 4.15
C LEU A 34 -2.80 3.95 5.18
N LYS A 35 -3.70 4.35 6.09
CA LYS A 35 -4.16 3.49 7.19
C LYS A 35 -4.84 2.20 6.71
N ASP A 36 -5.48 2.28 5.54
CA ASP A 36 -6.19 1.16 4.92
C ASP A 36 -5.24 0.16 4.27
N LEU A 37 -3.97 0.51 4.05
CA LEU A 37 -2.97 -0.43 3.55
C LEU A 37 -2.21 -1.12 4.69
N SER A 38 -2.11 -2.44 4.59
CA SER A 38 -1.23 -3.23 5.45
C SER A 38 0.24 -2.96 5.14
N LEU A 39 1.13 -3.27 6.10
CA LEU A 39 2.57 -3.08 5.92
C LEU A 39 3.11 -3.87 4.71
N GLY A 40 2.63 -5.12 4.52
CA GLY A 40 3.00 -5.95 3.38
C GLY A 40 2.65 -5.31 2.03
N ARG A 41 1.48 -4.67 1.92
CA ARG A 41 1.07 -3.94 0.71
C ARG A 41 1.94 -2.73 0.46
N ILE A 42 2.29 -1.95 1.48
CA ILE A 42 3.23 -0.82 1.35
C ILE A 42 4.60 -1.30 0.81
N TYR A 43 5.10 -2.42 1.33
CA TYR A 43 6.35 -3.02 0.86
C TYR A 43 6.24 -3.52 -0.57
N PHE A 44 5.11 -4.11 -0.96
CA PHE A 44 4.84 -4.49 -2.34
C PHE A 44 4.88 -3.26 -3.27
N LEU A 45 4.21 -2.17 -2.91
CA LEU A 45 4.20 -0.93 -3.69
C LEU A 45 5.61 -0.37 -3.87
N LEU A 46 6.41 -0.31 -2.80
CA LEU A 46 7.82 0.10 -2.87
C LEU A 46 8.63 -0.81 -3.81
N ARG A 47 8.53 -2.13 -3.69
CA ARG A 47 9.30 -3.09 -4.51
C ARG A 47 8.91 -3.04 -5.98
N LYS A 48 7.61 -2.89 -6.28
CA LYS A 48 7.11 -2.67 -7.64
C LYS A 48 7.40 -1.26 -8.14
N GLY A 49 7.93 -0.38 -7.29
CA GLY A 49 8.30 0.98 -7.61
C GLY A 49 7.09 1.85 -7.94
N ARG A 50 5.98 1.61 -7.28
CA ARG A 50 4.78 2.44 -7.35
C ARG A 50 4.83 3.63 -6.39
N VAL A 51 5.92 3.77 -5.65
CA VAL A 51 6.18 4.91 -4.74
C VAL A 51 7.31 5.76 -5.31
N ARG A 52 7.10 7.07 -5.32
CA ARG A 52 8.10 8.06 -5.70
C ARG A 52 8.19 9.16 -4.65
N VAL A 53 9.39 9.68 -4.45
CA VAL A 53 9.68 10.87 -3.63
C VAL A 53 10.35 11.89 -4.54
N ASN A 54 9.78 13.10 -4.64
CA ASN A 54 10.22 14.16 -5.55
C ASN A 54 10.39 13.65 -7.00
N GLY A 55 9.42 12.85 -7.47
CA GLY A 55 9.42 12.21 -8.79
C GLY A 55 10.35 10.99 -8.94
N LYS A 56 11.28 10.75 -8.02
CA LYS A 56 12.24 9.63 -8.06
C LYS A 56 11.68 8.38 -7.41
N ARG A 57 11.85 7.24 -8.08
CA ARG A 57 11.34 5.94 -7.63
C ARG A 57 12.06 5.47 -6.36
N VAL A 58 11.32 5.19 -5.30
CA VAL A 58 11.87 4.70 -4.03
C VAL A 58 11.46 3.26 -3.82
N ARG A 59 12.45 2.39 -3.59
CA ARG A 59 12.23 0.95 -3.33
C ARG A 59 12.59 0.52 -1.92
N LYS A 60 13.46 1.28 -1.24
CA LYS A 60 13.95 0.97 0.11
C LYS A 60 12.95 1.50 1.15
N PRO A 61 12.37 0.66 2.02
CA PRO A 61 11.48 1.12 3.10
C PRO A 61 12.15 2.10 4.07
N SER A 62 13.47 1.99 4.25
CA SER A 62 14.28 2.86 5.10
C SER A 62 14.70 4.16 4.42
N TYR A 63 14.21 4.47 3.22
CA TYR A 63 14.50 5.74 2.57
C TYR A 63 14.09 6.90 3.46
N GLU A 64 15.01 7.85 3.64
CA GLU A 64 14.79 8.96 4.55
C GLU A 64 14.04 10.11 3.87
N LEU A 65 13.00 10.61 4.52
CA LEU A 65 12.21 11.77 4.09
C LEU A 65 12.65 13.01 4.85
N ASN A 66 12.46 14.15 4.19
CA ASN A 66 12.61 15.49 4.74
C ASN A 66 11.29 16.26 4.66
N ILE A 67 11.14 17.26 5.52
CA ILE A 67 10.02 18.21 5.43
C ILE A 67 10.09 18.92 4.07
N GLY A 68 8.96 19.01 3.39
CA GLY A 68 8.84 19.56 2.05
C GLY A 68 8.88 18.51 0.92
N ASP A 69 9.25 17.26 1.21
CA ASP A 69 9.27 16.20 0.19
C ASP A 69 7.86 15.90 -0.34
N GLU A 70 7.73 15.71 -1.66
CA GLU A 70 6.51 15.25 -2.31
C GLU A 70 6.57 13.73 -2.51
N VAL A 71 5.66 13.00 -1.86
CA VAL A 71 5.50 11.56 -1.98
C VAL A 71 4.30 11.25 -2.88
N SER A 72 4.51 10.51 -3.96
CA SER A 72 3.44 10.00 -4.82
C SER A 72 3.39 8.49 -4.81
N VAL A 73 2.18 7.94 -4.77
CA VAL A 73 1.91 6.51 -4.67
C VAL A 73 0.82 6.12 -5.65
N GLU A 74 1.09 5.10 -6.47
CA GLU A 74 0.12 4.46 -7.34
C GLU A 74 -0.41 3.20 -6.64
N VAL A 75 -1.63 3.23 -6.14
CA VAL A 75 -2.26 2.12 -5.42
C VAL A 75 -3.25 1.41 -6.35
N PRO A 76 -3.06 0.11 -6.68
CA PRO A 76 -4.08 -0.67 -7.39
C PRO A 76 -5.43 -0.62 -6.66
N SER A 77 -6.55 -0.61 -7.40
CA SER A 77 -7.90 -0.56 -6.80
C SER A 77 -8.21 -1.76 -5.91
N ASP A 78 -7.67 -2.93 -6.23
CA ASP A 78 -7.83 -4.18 -5.45
C ASP A 78 -7.03 -4.20 -4.14
N PHE A 79 -6.26 -3.16 -3.82
CA PHE A 79 -5.47 -3.09 -2.59
C PHE A 79 -6.23 -2.55 -1.39
N PHE A 80 -7.37 -1.91 -1.63
CA PHE A 80 -8.26 -1.45 -0.56
C PHE A 80 -9.16 -2.63 -0.15
N ASP A 81 -8.60 -3.50 0.71
CA ASP A 81 -9.30 -4.69 1.20
C ASP A 81 -10.52 -4.28 2.06
N HIS A 82 -11.72 -4.71 1.65
CA HIS A 82 -12.98 -4.51 2.39
C HIS A 82 -13.15 -5.44 3.61
N ASN A 83 -12.19 -6.32 3.89
CA ASN A 83 -12.27 -7.31 4.98
C ASN A 83 -10.95 -7.36 5.77
N LYS A 84 -10.81 -6.44 6.73
CA LYS A 84 -9.87 -6.63 7.84
C LYS A 84 -10.65 -7.13 9.04
N ASN A 85 -10.26 -8.26 9.61
CA ASN A 85 -10.62 -8.53 11.01
C ASN A 85 -9.82 -7.57 11.93
N GLU A 86 -10.22 -7.47 13.19
CA GLU A 86 -9.62 -6.57 14.20
C GLU A 86 -8.09 -6.70 14.37
N LYS A 87 -7.50 -7.82 13.92
CA LYS A 87 -6.05 -8.10 13.94
C LYS A 87 -5.33 -7.77 12.63
N GLY A 88 -6.04 -7.33 11.59
CA GLY A 88 -5.47 -6.92 10.30
C GLY A 88 -5.02 -8.09 9.42
N GLU A 89 -5.51 -9.30 9.67
CA GLU A 89 -5.28 -10.46 8.83
C GLU A 89 -6.26 -10.47 7.66
N ILE A 90 -5.78 -10.82 6.48
CA ILE A 90 -6.62 -10.97 5.30
C ILE A 90 -7.33 -12.32 5.45
N LEU A 91 -8.65 -12.31 5.68
CA LEU A 91 -9.48 -13.50 5.55
C LEU A 91 -9.54 -13.87 4.07
N ILE A 92 -8.69 -14.80 3.65
CA ILE A 92 -8.78 -15.40 2.32
C ILE A 92 -9.67 -16.64 2.46
N PRO A 93 -10.95 -16.60 2.07
CA PRO A 93 -11.78 -17.79 2.08
C PRO A 93 -11.15 -18.81 1.13
N ARG A 94 -10.63 -19.90 1.69
CA ARG A 94 -10.26 -21.07 0.90
C ARG A 94 -11.49 -21.92 0.74
N LYS A 95 -11.79 -22.32 -0.49
CA LYS A 95 -12.82 -23.32 -0.77
C LYS A 95 -12.40 -24.62 -0.09
N MET A 96 -12.93 -24.88 1.10
CA MET A 96 -12.87 -26.20 1.72
C MET A 96 -14.05 -27.01 1.18
N ASN A 97 -13.77 -28.22 0.69
CA ASN A 97 -14.82 -29.20 0.47
C ASN A 97 -15.16 -29.79 1.84
N LEU A 98 -16.09 -29.16 2.55
CA LEU A 98 -16.67 -29.71 3.76
C LEU A 98 -17.75 -30.70 3.33
N ASP A 99 -17.58 -31.97 3.71
CA ASP A 99 -18.62 -32.99 3.56
C ASP A 99 -19.53 -32.89 4.80
N ILE A 100 -20.51 -31.99 4.73
CA ILE A 100 -21.41 -31.70 5.85
C ILE A 100 -22.48 -32.80 5.86
N LEU A 101 -22.33 -33.76 6.78
CA LEU A 101 -23.25 -34.91 6.87
C LEU A 101 -24.57 -34.57 7.60
N TYR A 102 -24.60 -33.52 8.44
CA TYR A 102 -25.83 -32.98 9.05
C TYR A 102 -25.58 -31.57 9.64
N GLU A 103 -26.56 -30.67 9.54
CA GLU A 103 -26.64 -29.40 10.27
C GLU A 103 -28.06 -29.32 10.86
N ASP A 104 -28.21 -29.07 12.17
CA ASP A 104 -29.49 -28.98 12.91
C ASP A 104 -30.15 -27.59 12.76
#